data_AF-A0A7J8SVE2-F1
#
_entry.id   AF-A0A7J8SVE2-F1
#
_cell.length_a   1.000
_cell.length_b   1.000
_cell.length_c   1.000
_cell.angle_alpha   90.00
_cell.angle_beta   90.00
_cell.angle_gamma   90.00
#
_symmetry.space_group_name_H-M   'P 1'
#
loop_
_entity.id
_entity.type
_entity.pdbx_description
1 polymer ?
#
loop_
_entity_poly.entity_id
_entity_poly.type
_entity_poly.pdbx_seq_one_letter_code
_entity_poly.pdbx_strand_id
1 'polypeptide(L)'
;MKIMRSRSLRKIFAPATIAAIVGFLIGIATPIRKTFIGDSAPLHVIYSAAELIGNAGIPSITLIVGANLLKGLSGSGVRPSVIIGILIIRNIFLPVSGIGVIKAAKHLSLVDENSFYLFTLLIQYAIPPAMNIGTISQMLGSGESEFSMIMLWNYILAIFTLTFWIAFYMWLVI
;
A
#
# COMPACT_ATOMS: atom_id res chain seq x y z
N MET A 1 -12.98 -34.50 8.74
CA MET A 1 -12.24 -33.23 8.67
C MET A 1 -11.82 -32.96 7.22
N LYS A 2 -12.72 -32.44 6.38
CA LYS A 2 -12.54 -32.38 4.90
C LYS A 2 -12.96 -31.02 4.34
N ILE A 3 -12.64 -29.93 5.06
CA ILE A 3 -13.05 -28.54 4.72
C ILE A 3 -11.81 -27.66 4.57
N MET A 4 -10.80 -28.10 3.82
CA MET A 4 -9.57 -27.29 3.65
C MET A 4 -8.97 -27.42 2.25
N ARG A 5 -9.82 -27.42 1.22
CA ARG A 5 -9.39 -27.60 -0.18
C ARG A 5 -10.04 -26.62 -1.16
N SER A 6 -10.22 -25.35 -0.78
CA SER A 6 -10.41 -24.29 -1.77
C SER A 6 -9.08 -23.55 -1.96
N ARG A 7 -8.63 -23.40 -3.22
CA ARG A 7 -7.38 -22.68 -3.55
C ARG A 7 -7.41 -21.23 -3.03
N SER A 8 -8.59 -20.66 -2.81
CA SER A 8 -8.78 -19.30 -2.27
C SER A 8 -8.40 -19.16 -0.80
N LEU A 9 -8.69 -20.15 0.06
CA LEU A 9 -8.30 -20.08 1.48
C LEU A 9 -6.77 -20.08 1.66
N ARG A 10 -6.04 -20.83 0.82
CA ARG A 10 -4.57 -20.80 0.81
C ARG A 10 -3.99 -19.43 0.45
N LYS A 11 -4.70 -18.61 -0.34
CA LYS A 11 -4.24 -17.25 -0.71
C LYS A 11 -4.38 -16.26 0.45
N ILE A 12 -5.33 -16.48 1.36
CA ILE A 12 -5.49 -15.65 2.57
C ILE A 12 -4.31 -15.89 3.53
N PHE A 13 -3.81 -17.12 3.60
CA PHE A 13 -2.61 -17.51 4.35
C PHE A 13 -1.30 -17.28 3.58
N ALA A 14 -1.26 -16.28 2.69
CA ALA A 14 0.00 -15.87 2.08
C ALA A 14 0.98 -15.40 3.17
N PRO A 15 2.29 -15.70 3.04
CA PRO A 15 3.28 -15.33 4.06
C PRO A 15 3.24 -13.85 4.45
N ALA A 16 3.05 -12.95 3.49
CA ALA A 16 2.93 -11.52 3.74
C ALA A 16 1.73 -11.15 4.62
N THR A 17 0.57 -11.78 4.38
CA THR A 17 -0.64 -11.57 5.19
C THR A 17 -0.45 -12.07 6.61
N ILE A 18 0.14 -13.25 6.78
CA ILE A 18 0.44 -13.82 8.10
C ILE A 18 1.43 -12.93 8.84
N ALA A 19 2.50 -12.50 8.18
CA ALA A 19 3.51 -11.61 8.75
C ALA A 19 2.89 -10.28 9.21
N ALA A 20 2.00 -9.68 8.40
CA ALA A 20 1.27 -8.47 8.78
C ALA A 20 0.41 -8.69 10.03
N ILE A 21 -0.38 -9.78 10.09
CA ILE A 21 -1.23 -10.10 11.24
C ILE A 21 -0.37 -10.28 12.51
N VAL A 22 0.72 -11.04 12.42
CA VAL A 22 1.64 -11.26 13.55
C VAL A 22 2.28 -9.94 14.00
N GLY A 23 2.73 -9.11 13.05
CA GLY A 23 3.29 -7.79 13.34
C GLY A 23 2.29 -6.87 14.05
N PHE A 24 1.03 -6.85 13.61
CA PHE A 24 -0.04 -6.10 14.28
C PHE A 24 -0.29 -6.60 15.71
N LEU A 25 -0.36 -7.92 15.91
CA LEU A 25 -0.56 -8.50 17.25
C LEU A 25 0.58 -8.13 18.20
N ILE A 26 1.83 -8.20 17.73
CA ILE A 26 3.01 -7.79 18.50
C ILE A 26 2.96 -6.28 18.80
N GLY A 27 2.58 -5.45 17.84
CA GLY A 27 2.53 -3.99 17.98
C GLY A 27 1.43 -3.48 18.92
N ILE A 28 0.26 -4.11 18.91
CA ILE A 28 -0.90 -3.70 19.73
C ILE A 28 -0.77 -4.19 21.17
N ALA A 29 -0.31 -5.43 21.38
CA ALA A 29 -0.22 -6.01 22.72
C ALA A 29 0.96 -5.42 23.50
N THR A 30 0.69 -4.45 24.38
CA THR A 30 1.73 -3.71 25.14
C THR A 30 2.77 -4.60 25.86
N PRO A 31 2.39 -5.72 26.52
CA PRO A 31 3.38 -6.60 27.15
C PRO A 31 4.35 -7.21 26.15
N ILE A 32 3.84 -7.69 25.01
CA ILE A 32 4.63 -8.30 23.93
C ILE A 32 5.49 -7.25 23.26
N ARG A 33 4.91 -6.08 22.93
CA ARG A 33 5.64 -4.95 22.35
C ARG A 33 6.88 -4.58 23.15
N LYS A 34 6.76 -4.47 24.48
CA LYS A 34 7.89 -4.10 25.37
C LYS A 34 9.00 -5.15 25.41
N THR A 35 8.70 -6.41 25.06
CA THR A 35 9.70 -7.48 24.99
C THR A 35 10.56 -7.39 23.73
N PHE A 36 10.01 -6.89 22.62
CA PHE A 36 10.67 -6.81 21.31
C PHE A 36 11.14 -5.41 20.91
N ILE A 37 10.38 -4.36 21.26
CA ILE A 37 10.57 -2.99 20.75
C ILE A 37 11.08 -2.09 21.87
N GLY A 38 12.22 -1.43 21.64
CA GLY A 38 12.92 -0.54 22.57
C GLY A 38 14.36 -0.98 22.82
N ASP A 39 15.25 -0.02 23.09
CA ASP A 39 16.70 -0.26 23.16
C ASP A 39 17.12 -1.24 24.28
N SER A 40 16.33 -1.30 25.36
CA SER A 40 16.56 -2.21 26.49
C SER A 40 15.67 -3.46 26.46
N ALA A 41 15.00 -3.74 25.34
CA ALA A 41 14.09 -4.87 25.25
C ALA A 41 14.85 -6.21 25.15
N PRO A 42 14.45 -7.26 25.90
CA PRO A 42 15.21 -8.51 25.97
C PRO A 42 15.30 -9.27 24.63
N LEU A 43 14.29 -9.11 23.75
CA LEU A 43 14.26 -9.72 22.41
C LEU A 43 14.49 -8.68 21.29
N HIS A 44 15.12 -7.54 21.61
CA HIS A 44 15.37 -6.47 20.65
C HIS A 44 16.06 -6.97 19.37
N VAL A 45 17.02 -7.88 19.49
CA VAL A 45 17.77 -8.46 18.36
C VAL A 45 16.87 -9.02 17.26
N ILE A 46 15.75 -9.66 17.63
CA ILE A 46 14.80 -10.23 16.65
C ILE A 46 14.10 -9.11 15.89
N TYR A 47 13.67 -8.06 16.60
CA TYR A 47 13.06 -6.89 15.99
C TYR A 47 14.06 -6.16 15.10
N SER A 48 15.28 -5.88 15.57
CA SER A 48 16.31 -5.17 14.79
C SER A 48 16.69 -5.93 13.52
N ALA A 49 16.76 -7.27 13.57
CA ALA A 49 17.00 -8.08 12.38
C ALA A 49 15.83 -8.00 11.39
N ALA A 50 14.59 -8.07 11.87
CA ALA A 50 13.40 -7.92 11.03
C ALA A 50 13.29 -6.52 10.42
N GLU A 51 13.60 -5.47 11.20
CA GLU A 51 13.65 -4.08 10.76
C GLU A 51 14.73 -3.87 9.70
N LEU A 52 15.93 -4.44 9.88
CA LEU A 52 17.00 -4.40 8.88
C LEU A 52 16.55 -5.02 7.55
N ILE A 53 15.91 -6.19 7.59
CA ILE A 53 15.37 -6.85 6.39
C ILE A 53 14.25 -6.02 5.77
N GLY A 54 13.35 -5.45 6.58
CA GLY A 54 12.27 -4.57 6.13
C GLY A 54 12.80 -3.33 5.42
N ASN A 55 13.81 -2.68 6.00
CA ASN A 55 14.48 -1.52 5.42
C ASN A 55 15.19 -1.86 4.11
N ALA A 56 15.82 -3.04 4.01
CA ALA A 56 16.37 -3.53 2.74
C ALA A 56 15.28 -3.85 1.70
N GLY A 57 14.09 -4.24 2.14
CA GLY A 57 12.94 -4.52 1.28
C GLY A 57 12.43 -3.29 0.52
N ILE A 58 12.53 -2.08 1.09
CA ILE A 58 12.07 -0.82 0.47
C ILE A 58 12.76 -0.56 -0.89
N PRO A 59 14.10 -0.51 -0.98
CA PRO A 59 14.79 -0.34 -2.26
C PRO A 59 14.64 -1.57 -3.17
N SER A 60 14.57 -2.80 -2.63
CA SER A 60 14.35 -4.00 -3.46
C SER A 60 13.00 -3.97 -4.18
N ILE A 61 11.92 -3.62 -3.48
CA ILE A 61 10.59 -3.42 -4.07
C ILE A 61 10.65 -2.29 -5.09
N THR A 62 11.33 -1.20 -4.80
CA THR A 62 11.48 -0.08 -5.75
C THR A 62 12.17 -0.53 -7.07
N LEU A 63 13.22 -1.35 -6.99
CA LEU A 63 13.86 -1.93 -8.17
C LEU A 63 12.91 -2.85 -8.95
N ILE A 64 12.10 -3.66 -8.26
CA ILE A 64 11.09 -4.51 -8.91
C ILE A 64 10.03 -3.66 -9.61
N VAL A 65 9.61 -2.52 -9.02
CA VAL A 65 8.71 -1.57 -9.70
C VAL A 65 9.37 -1.14 -11.01
N GLY A 66 10.62 -0.65 -10.95
CA GLY A 66 11.36 -0.21 -12.14
C GLY A 66 11.47 -1.31 -13.23
N ALA A 67 11.78 -2.54 -12.84
CA ALA A 67 11.83 -3.67 -13.76
C ALA A 67 10.45 -3.96 -14.40
N ASN A 68 9.37 -3.87 -13.63
CA ASN A 68 8.01 -4.06 -14.14
C ASN A 68 7.63 -2.94 -15.13
N LEU A 69 8.10 -1.71 -14.93
CA LEU A 69 7.82 -0.58 -15.82
C LEU A 69 8.42 -0.76 -17.22
N LEU A 70 9.51 -1.51 -17.37
CA LEU A 70 10.11 -1.81 -18.68
C LEU A 70 9.12 -2.51 -19.62
N LYS A 71 8.28 -3.41 -19.09
CA LYS A 71 7.22 -4.07 -19.86
C LYS A 71 6.10 -3.11 -20.27
N GLY A 72 5.86 -2.07 -19.47
CA GLY A 72 4.93 -1.00 -19.83
C GLY A 72 5.41 -0.21 -21.05
N LEU A 73 6.72 0.02 -21.17
CA LEU A 73 7.32 0.74 -22.30
C LEU A 73 7.23 -0.03 -23.63
N SER A 74 7.21 -1.36 -23.59
CA SER A 74 7.05 -2.18 -24.79
C SER A 74 5.63 -2.15 -25.39
N GLY A 75 4.67 -1.50 -24.72
CA GLY A 75 3.29 -1.41 -25.17
C GLY A 75 2.50 -2.69 -24.87
N SER A 76 1.26 -2.53 -24.40
CA SER A 76 0.46 -3.63 -23.85
C SER A 76 -0.90 -3.82 -24.53
N GLY A 77 -1.16 -3.15 -25.67
CA GLY A 77 -2.43 -3.25 -26.37
C GLY A 77 -3.64 -2.69 -25.59
N VAL A 78 -3.43 -2.08 -24.42
CA VAL A 78 -4.49 -1.46 -23.63
C VAL A 78 -5.00 -0.21 -24.33
N ARG A 79 -6.33 -0.10 -24.44
CA ARG A 79 -6.98 1.10 -24.99
C ARG A 79 -6.64 2.33 -24.14
N PRO A 80 -6.19 3.45 -24.74
CA PRO A 80 -5.86 4.66 -23.99
C PRO A 80 -7.00 5.19 -23.11
N SER A 81 -8.26 4.98 -23.51
CA SER A 81 -9.43 5.35 -22.72
C SER A 81 -9.49 4.66 -21.35
N VAL A 82 -9.04 3.41 -21.27
CA VAL A 82 -8.99 2.65 -20.01
C VAL A 82 -7.89 3.21 -19.11
N ILE A 83 -6.72 3.52 -19.68
CA ILE A 83 -5.61 4.12 -18.93
C ILE A 83 -6.05 5.47 -18.34
N ILE A 84 -6.59 6.36 -19.17
CA ILE A 84 -7.08 7.68 -18.73
C ILE A 84 -8.16 7.52 -17.66
N GLY A 85 -9.11 6.61 -17.84
CA GLY A 85 -10.16 6.35 -16.85
C GLY A 85 -9.59 5.92 -15.49
N ILE A 86 -8.64 4.98 -15.48
CA ILE A 86 -7.98 4.54 -14.25
C ILE A 86 -7.20 5.69 -13.60
N LEU A 87 -6.48 6.49 -14.39
CA LEU A 87 -5.72 7.63 -13.88
C LEU A 87 -6.63 8.65 -13.19
N ILE A 88 -7.78 8.97 -13.78
CA ILE A 88 -8.75 9.92 -13.19
C ILE A 88 -9.35 9.34 -11.91
N ILE A 89 -9.83 8.08 -11.95
CA ILE A 89 -10.38 7.41 -10.77
C ILE A 89 -9.37 7.42 -9.62
N ARG A 90 -8.14 7.08 -9.94
CA ARG A 90 -7.10 6.83 -8.95
C ARG A 90 -6.45 8.10 -8.40
N ASN A 91 -6.20 9.09 -9.24
CA ASN A 91 -5.50 10.33 -8.84
C ASN A 91 -6.46 11.47 -8.47
N ILE A 92 -7.77 11.34 -8.72
CA ILE A 92 -8.75 12.39 -8.40
C ILE A 92 -9.89 11.83 -7.54
N PHE A 93 -10.69 10.92 -8.09
CA PHE A 93 -11.90 10.45 -7.39
C PHE A 93 -11.58 9.75 -6.06
N LEU A 94 -10.54 8.90 -6.04
CA LEU A 94 -10.15 8.17 -4.84
C LEU A 94 -9.65 9.11 -3.72
N PRO A 95 -8.70 10.03 -3.97
CA PRO A 95 -8.35 11.11 -3.04
C PRO A 95 -9.54 11.91 -2.51
N VAL A 96 -10.40 12.39 -3.41
CA VAL A 96 -11.57 13.19 -3.05
C VAL A 96 -12.54 12.38 -2.18
N SER A 97 -12.75 11.11 -2.50
CA SER A 97 -13.59 10.21 -1.71
C SER A 97 -13.03 10.00 -0.30
N GLY A 98 -11.70 9.93 -0.17
CA GLY A 98 -11.01 9.82 1.11
C GLY A 98 -11.35 10.99 2.05
N ILE A 99 -11.38 12.22 1.52
CA ILE A 99 -11.78 13.40 2.31
C ILE A 99 -13.19 13.23 2.88
N GLY A 100 -14.14 12.78 2.05
CA GLY A 100 -15.52 12.55 2.48
C GLY A 100 -15.62 11.49 3.58
N VAL A 101 -14.94 10.35 3.39
CA VAL A 101 -14.90 9.24 4.36
C VAL A 101 -14.30 9.69 5.69
N ILE A 102 -13.15 10.38 5.67
CA ILE A 102 -12.46 10.80 6.90
C ILE A 102 -13.23 11.90 7.61
N LYS A 103 -13.83 12.86 6.89
CA LYS A 103 -14.70 13.88 7.52
C LYS A 103 -15.95 13.27 8.15
N ALA A 104 -16.58 12.30 7.48
CA ALA A 104 -17.73 11.58 8.05
C ALA A 104 -17.33 10.78 9.29
N ALA A 105 -16.19 10.07 9.25
CA ALA A 105 -15.67 9.34 10.39
C ALA A 105 -15.36 10.27 11.58
N LYS A 106 -14.82 11.47 11.32
CA LYS A 106 -14.59 12.50 12.35
C LYS A 106 -15.91 12.96 12.97
N HIS A 107 -16.92 13.26 12.15
CA HIS A 107 -18.22 13.72 12.65
C HIS A 107 -18.94 12.66 13.50
N LEU A 108 -18.73 11.38 13.20
CA LEU A 108 -19.26 10.25 13.97
C LEU A 108 -18.38 9.84 15.16
N SER A 109 -17.31 10.59 15.45
CA SER A 109 -16.33 10.28 16.51
C SER A 109 -15.72 8.86 16.42
N LEU A 110 -15.59 8.32 15.21
CA LEU A 110 -14.99 6.99 14.96
C LEU A 110 -13.45 7.03 14.89
N VAL A 111 -12.89 8.22 14.70
CA VAL A 111 -11.45 8.45 14.53
C VAL A 111 -10.98 9.54 15.48
N ASP A 112 -9.74 9.42 15.96
CA ASP A 112 -9.10 10.44 16.78
C ASP A 112 -8.91 11.74 15.96
N GLU A 113 -9.02 12.88 16.63
CA GLU A 113 -8.92 14.20 15.99
C GLU A 113 -7.48 14.66 15.77
N ASN A 114 -6.50 13.83 16.16
CA ASN A 114 -5.10 14.13 15.96
C ASN A 114 -4.77 14.37 14.46
N SER A 115 -4.24 15.55 14.15
CA SER A 115 -3.90 15.97 12.80
C SER A 115 -2.94 15.00 12.09
N PHE A 116 -1.96 14.43 12.78
CA PHE A 116 -1.03 13.48 12.17
C PHE A 116 -1.73 12.15 11.80
N TYR A 117 -2.67 11.70 12.65
CA TYR A 117 -3.47 10.51 12.37
C TYR A 117 -4.39 10.73 11.17
N LEU A 118 -5.14 11.83 11.15
CA LEU A 118 -6.03 12.18 10.04
C LEU A 118 -5.28 12.34 8.72
N PHE A 119 -4.10 12.96 8.74
CA PHE A 119 -3.24 13.08 7.57
C PHE A 119 -2.79 11.71 7.05
N THR A 120 -2.38 10.81 7.94
CA THR A 120 -1.97 9.43 7.59
C THR A 120 -3.13 8.65 6.93
N LEU A 121 -4.36 8.85 7.41
CA LEU A 121 -5.55 8.24 6.82
C LEU A 121 -5.94 8.83 5.45
N LEU A 122 -5.61 10.08 5.17
CA LEU A 122 -5.88 10.72 3.88
C LEU A 122 -4.83 10.34 2.83
N ILE A 123 -3.54 10.35 3.20
CA ILE A 123 -2.46 10.12 2.24
C ILE A 123 -2.53 8.73 1.59
N GLN A 124 -3.04 7.70 2.28
CA GLN A 124 -3.24 6.37 1.72
C GLN A 124 -4.21 6.35 0.51
N TYR A 125 -5.09 7.35 0.37
CA TYR A 125 -5.98 7.48 -0.79
C TYR A 125 -5.28 8.08 -2.02
N ALA A 126 -4.12 8.72 -1.84
CA ALA A 126 -3.39 9.43 -2.90
C ALA A 126 -2.10 8.72 -3.35
N ILE A 127 -1.60 7.73 -2.61
CA ILE A 127 -0.38 7.00 -2.98
C ILE A 127 -0.51 6.25 -4.31
N PRO A 128 0.59 5.96 -5.04
CA PRO A 128 0.62 5.17 -6.29
C PRO A 128 0.19 3.68 -6.11
N PRO A 129 -0.09 2.91 -7.18
CA PRO A 129 -0.80 1.63 -7.08
C PRO A 129 -0.01 0.57 -6.32
N ALA A 130 -0.72 -0.35 -5.68
CA ALA A 130 -0.08 -1.46 -4.97
C ALA A 130 0.60 -2.41 -5.97
N MET A 131 1.94 -2.52 -5.89
CA MET A 131 2.73 -3.42 -6.73
C MET A 131 2.33 -4.89 -6.58
N ASN A 132 1.79 -5.29 -5.42
CA ASN A 132 1.30 -6.65 -5.18
C ASN A 132 0.27 -7.12 -6.23
N ILE A 133 -0.52 -6.21 -6.82
CA ILE A 133 -1.45 -6.56 -7.91
C ILE A 133 -0.67 -7.01 -9.16
N GLY A 134 0.44 -6.33 -9.48
CA GLY A 134 1.34 -6.71 -10.57
C GLY A 134 2.01 -8.04 -10.33
N THR A 135 2.49 -8.29 -9.12
CA THR A 135 3.06 -9.61 -8.75
C THR A 135 2.02 -10.72 -8.88
N ILE A 136 0.77 -10.49 -8.48
CA ILE A 136 -0.30 -11.48 -8.65
C ILE A 136 -0.57 -11.72 -10.15
N SER A 137 -0.64 -10.66 -10.95
CA SER A 137 -0.80 -10.76 -12.41
C SER A 137 0.33 -11.55 -13.06
N GLN A 138 1.58 -11.32 -12.64
CA GLN A 138 2.76 -12.10 -13.03
C GLN A 138 2.62 -13.58 -12.68
N MET A 139 2.26 -13.88 -11.43
CA MET A 139 2.07 -15.26 -10.96
C MET A 139 0.93 -15.98 -11.68
N LEU A 140 -0.10 -15.24 -12.13
CA LEU A 140 -1.21 -15.77 -12.91
C LEU A 140 -0.93 -15.82 -14.41
N GLY A 141 0.21 -15.26 -14.87
CA GLY A 141 0.61 -15.25 -16.27
C GLY A 141 -0.32 -14.44 -17.18
N SER A 142 -1.09 -13.49 -16.65
CA SER A 142 -2.09 -12.75 -17.40
C SER A 142 -2.22 -11.32 -16.90
N GLY A 143 -2.29 -10.35 -17.83
CA GLY A 143 -2.51 -8.93 -17.51
C GLY A 143 -1.25 -8.17 -17.08
N GLU A 144 -0.07 -8.78 -17.19
CA GLU A 144 1.17 -8.19 -16.65
C GLU A 144 1.55 -6.93 -17.42
N SER A 145 1.54 -6.99 -18.75
CA SER A 145 1.92 -5.88 -19.61
C SER A 145 0.95 -4.71 -19.45
N GLU A 146 -0.34 -5.04 -19.35
CA GLU A 146 -1.43 -4.09 -19.15
C GLU A 146 -1.30 -3.36 -17.81
N PHE A 147 -1.07 -4.11 -16.72
CA PHE A 147 -0.85 -3.54 -15.41
C PHE A 147 0.44 -2.70 -15.35
N SER A 148 1.54 -3.18 -15.95
CA SER A 148 2.80 -2.45 -16.02
C SER A 148 2.64 -1.11 -16.75
N MET A 149 1.87 -1.06 -17.84
CA MET A 149 1.57 0.19 -18.56
C MET A 149 0.73 1.16 -17.72
N ILE A 150 -0.28 0.66 -17.01
CA ILE A 150 -1.08 1.48 -16.08
C ILE A 150 -0.21 2.04 -14.96
N MET A 151 0.66 1.21 -14.37
CA MET A 151 1.60 1.63 -13.34
C MET A 151 2.55 2.70 -13.87
N LEU A 152 3.13 2.51 -15.07
CA LEU A 152 4.04 3.47 -15.69
C LEU A 152 3.43 4.88 -15.74
N TRP A 153 2.26 5.01 -16.35
CA TRP A 153 1.58 6.30 -16.44
C TRP A 153 1.19 6.86 -15.08
N ASN A 154 0.75 6.01 -14.15
CA ASN A 154 0.40 6.49 -12.83
C ASN A 154 1.62 6.99 -12.05
N TYR A 155 2.78 6.32 -12.13
CA TYR A 155 3.98 6.75 -11.43
C TYR A 155 4.55 8.06 -12.01
N ILE A 156 4.47 8.25 -13.33
CA ILE A 156 4.85 9.53 -13.97
C ILE A 156 3.96 10.67 -13.45
N LEU A 157 2.63 10.47 -13.45
CA LEU A 157 1.70 11.48 -12.96
C LEU A 157 1.78 11.68 -11.44
N ALA A 158 2.12 10.64 -10.68
CA ALA A 158 2.25 10.70 -9.22
C ALA A 158 3.25 11.76 -8.77
N ILE A 159 4.29 12.07 -9.55
CA ILE A 159 5.26 13.13 -9.23
C ILE A 159 4.52 14.47 -8.98
N PHE A 160 3.53 14.78 -9.80
CA PHE A 160 2.76 16.01 -9.69
C PHE A 160 1.57 15.84 -8.75
N THR A 161 0.78 14.78 -8.94
CA THR A 161 -0.48 14.59 -8.21
C THR A 161 -0.25 14.30 -6.73
N LEU A 162 0.74 13.46 -6.38
CA LEU A 162 1.04 13.15 -4.98
C LEU A 162 1.55 14.37 -4.23
N THR A 163 2.44 15.16 -4.86
CA THR A 163 2.94 16.42 -4.29
C THR A 163 1.79 17.38 -4.00
N PHE A 164 0.88 17.54 -4.96
CA PHE A 164 -0.32 18.35 -4.78
C PHE A 164 -1.21 17.84 -3.63
N TRP A 165 -1.53 16.54 -3.61
CA TRP A 165 -2.38 15.97 -2.57
C TRP A 165 -1.77 16.03 -1.18
N ILE A 166 -0.45 15.83 -1.06
CA ILE A 166 0.26 16.00 0.22
C ILE A 166 0.09 17.43 0.73
N ALA A 167 0.37 18.43 -0.11
CA ALA A 167 0.21 19.84 0.26
C ALA A 167 -1.24 20.17 0.64
N PHE A 168 -2.20 19.70 -0.16
CA PHE A 168 -3.63 19.92 0.07
C PHE A 168 -4.13 19.25 1.35
N TYR A 169 -3.73 18.01 1.63
CA TYR A 169 -4.12 17.30 2.85
C TYR A 169 -3.48 17.89 4.09
N MET A 170 -2.23 18.35 4.03
CA MET A 170 -1.63 19.08 5.15
C MET A 170 -2.45 20.34 5.43
N TRP A 171 -2.78 21.13 4.41
CA TRP A 171 -3.62 22.32 4.58
C TRP A 171 -5.01 22.01 5.15
N LEU A 172 -5.62 20.88 4.78
CA LEU A 172 -6.95 20.49 5.23
C LEU A 172 -7.00 20.04 6.70
N VAL A 173 -5.89 19.50 7.21
CA VAL A 173 -5.80 18.86 8.53
C VAL A 173 -5.13 19.75 9.58
N ILE A 174 -4.46 20.84 9.15
CA ILE A 174 -4.09 21.99 9.98
C ILE A 174 -5.36 22.76 10.36
#